data_AF-A0A496QMZ3-F1
#
_entry.id   AF-A0A496QMZ3-F1
#
_cell.length_a   1.000
_cell.length_b   1.000
_cell.length_c   1.000
_cell.angle_alpha   90.00
_cell.angle_beta   90.00
_cell.angle_gamma   90.00
#
_symmetry.space_group_name_H-M   'P 1'
#
loop_
_entity.id
_entity.type
_entity.pdbx_description
1 polymer ?
#
loop_
_entity_poly.entity_id
_entity_poly.type
_entity_poly.pdbx_seq_one_letter_code
_entity_poly.pdbx_strand_id
1 'polypeptide(L)'
;MKYNAFLIFSAFVLIINFGIFADSDKHSTSVEEVLLEIRRELGLSLDDAINPDRVPPFLLEELGEAVMSEAHPDPEQHEWMENTMGGEGSESLATAHRWMGYRYLSGGYNYEQGYGMMGPGMMGNPDTLYNRIPYESPEDILKRRYAGGEINREEYLKMLEDLRK
;
A
#
# COMPACT_ATOMS: atom_id res chain seq x y z
N MET A 1 32.36 -2.42 -63.52
CA MET A 1 31.02 -1.93 -63.14
C MET A 1 30.86 -2.22 -61.66
N LYS A 2 30.79 -1.18 -60.82
CA LYS A 2 30.73 -1.27 -59.35
C LYS A 2 29.30 -0.93 -58.93
N TYR A 3 28.64 -1.84 -58.23
CA TYR A 3 27.31 -1.63 -57.68
C TYR A 3 27.42 -0.70 -56.47
N ASN A 4 26.92 0.52 -56.57
CA ASN A 4 26.71 1.39 -55.41
C ASN A 4 25.29 1.17 -54.93
N ALA A 5 25.12 0.29 -53.96
CA ALA A 5 23.86 0.05 -53.29
C ALA A 5 23.63 1.15 -52.24
N PHE A 6 22.56 1.92 -52.48
CA PHE A 6 21.68 2.60 -51.54
C PHE A 6 21.98 2.40 -50.04
N LEU A 7 22.34 3.48 -49.34
CA LEU A 7 22.13 3.61 -47.89
C LEU A 7 20.92 4.52 -47.67
N ILE A 8 19.73 3.91 -47.52
CA ILE A 8 18.59 4.56 -46.87
C ILE A 8 18.72 4.22 -45.39
N PHE A 9 19.11 5.19 -44.58
CA PHE A 9 19.06 5.06 -43.12
C PHE A 9 17.62 5.29 -42.69
N SER A 10 16.83 4.21 -42.62
CA SER A 10 15.47 4.25 -42.13
C SER A 10 15.51 4.41 -40.60
N ALA A 11 15.19 5.61 -40.12
CA ALA A 11 15.02 5.89 -38.70
C ALA A 11 13.70 5.25 -38.23
N PHE A 12 13.79 4.11 -37.53
CA PHE A 12 12.66 3.51 -36.85
C PHE A 12 12.58 4.10 -35.44
N VAL A 13 11.96 5.27 -35.31
CA VAL A 13 11.60 5.82 -34.00
C VAL A 13 10.34 5.12 -33.55
N LEU A 14 10.50 4.10 -32.70
CA LEU A 14 9.42 3.47 -31.95
C LEU A 14 8.93 4.47 -30.89
N ILE A 15 8.03 5.37 -31.30
CA ILE A 15 7.24 6.16 -30.35
C ILE A 15 6.19 5.20 -29.79
N ILE A 16 6.53 4.51 -28.71
CA ILE A 16 5.55 3.80 -27.90
C ILE A 16 4.84 4.87 -27.05
N ASN A 17 3.79 5.46 -27.62
CA ASN A 17 2.78 6.17 -26.84
C ASN A 17 1.92 5.11 -26.14
N PHE A 18 2.26 4.72 -24.91
CA PHE A 18 1.27 4.16 -23.99
C PHE A 18 0.57 5.31 -23.27
N GLY A 19 -0.29 6.01 -24.03
CA GLY A 19 -1.32 6.88 -23.50
C GLY A 19 -2.65 6.13 -23.54
N ILE A 20 -2.77 5.07 -22.75
CA ILE A 20 -4.03 4.38 -22.47
C ILE A 20 -3.94 3.97 -21.01
N PHE A 21 -4.64 4.66 -20.12
CA PHE A 21 -5.69 4.06 -19.30
C PHE A 21 -6.60 5.20 -18.84
N ALA A 22 -7.77 5.21 -19.48
CA ALA A 22 -8.97 5.89 -19.03
C ALA A 22 -9.79 4.88 -18.22
N ASP A 23 -10.66 5.44 -17.38
CA ASP A 23 -11.63 4.82 -16.47
C ASP A 23 -11.09 4.30 -15.13
N SER A 24 -11.43 5.07 -14.10
CA SER A 24 -11.26 4.76 -12.68
C SER A 24 -12.36 3.81 -12.23
N ASP A 25 -12.33 2.58 -12.74
CA ASP A 25 -12.81 1.44 -11.96
C ASP A 25 -11.58 0.96 -11.19
N LYS A 26 -11.44 1.40 -9.94
CA LYS A 26 -10.40 0.95 -9.01
C LYS A 26 -10.55 -0.56 -8.78
N HIS A 27 -10.04 -1.36 -9.70
CA HIS A 27 -9.69 -2.74 -9.39
C HIS A 27 -8.53 -2.67 -8.40
N SER A 28 -8.77 -3.08 -7.16
CA SER A 28 -7.73 -3.36 -6.17
C SER A 28 -6.68 -4.24 -6.83
N THR A 29 -5.53 -3.66 -7.14
CA THR A 29 -4.42 -4.35 -7.79
C THR A 29 -3.93 -5.47 -6.88
N SER A 30 -3.62 -6.65 -7.41
CA SER A 30 -3.08 -7.74 -6.59
C SER A 30 -1.70 -7.38 -6.02
N VAL A 31 -1.33 -7.95 -4.89
CA VAL A 31 0.00 -7.73 -4.30
C VAL A 31 1.11 -8.09 -5.29
N GLU A 32 0.97 -9.19 -6.02
CA GLU A 32 1.94 -9.61 -7.05
C GLU A 32 2.10 -8.58 -8.17
N GLU A 33 1.01 -7.99 -8.62
CA GLU A 33 1.02 -7.00 -9.70
C GLU A 33 1.70 -5.71 -9.25
N VAL A 34 1.41 -5.22 -8.03
CA VAL A 34 2.12 -4.06 -7.48
C VAL A 34 3.61 -4.36 -7.26
N LEU A 35 3.97 -5.57 -6.82
CA LEU A 35 5.38 -5.98 -6.70
C LEU A 35 6.11 -6.00 -8.05
N LEU A 36 5.44 -6.45 -9.12
CA LEU A 36 5.99 -6.39 -10.48
C LEU A 36 6.20 -4.96 -10.94
N GLU A 37 5.28 -4.07 -10.63
CA GLU A 37 5.40 -2.64 -10.92
C GLU A 37 6.57 -2.00 -10.17
N ILE A 38 6.70 -2.26 -8.87
CA ILE A 38 7.85 -1.80 -8.06
C ILE A 38 9.17 -2.28 -8.68
N ARG A 39 9.26 -3.54 -9.10
CA ARG A 39 10.47 -4.06 -9.74
C ARG A 39 10.78 -3.34 -11.05
N ARG A 40 9.77 -3.13 -11.89
CA ARG A 40 9.89 -2.40 -13.16
C ARG A 40 10.40 -0.98 -12.93
N GLU A 41 9.80 -0.26 -11.98
CA GLU A 41 10.15 1.12 -11.63
C GLU A 41 11.58 1.23 -11.11
N LEU A 42 12.02 0.25 -10.31
CA LEU A 42 13.38 0.20 -9.77
C LEU A 42 14.43 -0.39 -10.73
N GLY A 43 14.02 -0.85 -11.91
CA GLY A 43 14.90 -1.52 -12.88
C GLY A 43 15.46 -2.85 -12.37
N LEU A 44 14.68 -3.57 -11.55
CA LEU A 44 15.05 -4.84 -10.94
C LEU A 44 14.56 -6.03 -11.77
N SER A 45 15.30 -7.13 -11.73
CA SER A 45 14.85 -8.44 -12.20
C SER A 45 13.89 -9.09 -11.20
N LEU A 46 13.33 -10.26 -11.55
CA LEU A 46 12.39 -10.99 -10.68
C LEU A 46 13.05 -11.54 -9.41
N ASP A 47 14.35 -11.84 -9.47
CA ASP A 47 15.09 -12.47 -8.37
C ASP A 47 15.79 -11.45 -7.46
N ASP A 48 15.86 -10.18 -7.88
CA ASP A 48 16.50 -9.14 -7.08
C ASP A 48 15.69 -8.82 -5.82
N ALA A 49 16.39 -8.49 -4.74
CA ALA A 49 15.74 -7.99 -3.53
C ALA A 49 15.23 -6.55 -3.75
N ILE A 50 13.99 -6.28 -3.35
CA ILE A 50 13.44 -4.92 -3.31
C ILE A 50 14.00 -4.23 -2.07
N ASN A 51 14.57 -3.03 -2.23
CA ASN A 51 14.93 -2.16 -1.11
C ASN A 51 13.74 -1.22 -0.82
N PRO A 52 13.05 -1.36 0.34
CA PRO A 52 11.88 -0.54 0.68
C PRO A 52 12.16 0.98 0.64
N ASP A 53 13.37 1.41 1.03
CA ASP A 53 13.75 2.82 1.08
C ASP A 53 13.92 3.46 -0.31
N ARG A 54 13.94 2.64 -1.37
CA ARG A 54 14.02 3.10 -2.75
C ARG A 54 12.66 3.14 -3.43
N VAL A 55 11.62 2.56 -2.82
CA VAL A 55 10.29 2.48 -3.43
C VAL A 55 9.62 3.86 -3.37
N PRO A 56 9.10 4.39 -4.49
CA PRO A 56 8.34 5.63 -4.51
C PRO A 56 7.13 5.58 -3.55
N PRO A 57 6.78 6.70 -2.89
CA PRO A 57 5.68 6.74 -1.93
C PRO A 57 4.34 6.26 -2.50
N PHE A 58 4.02 6.58 -3.76
CA PHE A 58 2.75 6.16 -4.38
C PHE A 58 2.68 4.64 -4.59
N LEU A 59 3.80 3.97 -4.92
CA LEU A 59 3.83 2.51 -5.03
C LEU A 59 3.79 1.81 -3.67
N LEU A 60 4.31 2.44 -2.62
CA LEU A 60 4.12 1.95 -1.24
C LEU A 60 2.65 2.05 -0.82
N GLU A 61 1.95 3.09 -1.26
CA GLU A 61 0.53 3.29 -1.02
C GLU A 61 -0.30 2.21 -1.73
N GLU A 62 -0.06 2.00 -3.04
CA GLU A 62 -0.71 0.94 -3.81
C GLU A 62 -0.44 -0.45 -3.23
N LEU A 63 0.78 -0.71 -2.76
CA LEU A 63 1.11 -1.98 -2.14
C LEU A 63 0.39 -2.15 -0.80
N GLY A 64 0.27 -1.09 -0.01
CA GLY A 64 -0.49 -1.10 1.23
C GLY A 64 -1.97 -1.38 1.04
N GLU A 65 -2.57 -0.75 0.04
CA GLU A 65 -3.95 -1.00 -0.39
C GLU A 65 -4.13 -2.46 -0.80
N ALA A 66 -3.27 -2.97 -1.69
CA ALA A 66 -3.32 -4.37 -2.14
C ALA A 66 -3.22 -5.36 -0.97
N VAL A 67 -2.29 -5.11 -0.03
CA VAL A 67 -2.11 -5.92 1.18
C VAL A 67 -3.33 -5.84 2.09
N MET A 68 -3.96 -4.68 2.22
CA MET A 68 -5.20 -4.52 2.99
C MET A 68 -6.36 -5.26 2.33
N SER A 69 -6.57 -5.11 1.02
CA SER A 69 -7.63 -5.78 0.28
C SER A 69 -7.49 -7.30 0.31
N GLU A 70 -6.27 -7.83 0.24
CA GLU A 70 -6.03 -9.27 0.35
C GLU A 70 -6.31 -9.78 1.77
N ALA A 71 -5.95 -9.00 2.80
CA ALA A 71 -6.23 -9.33 4.20
C ALA A 71 -7.72 -9.20 4.57
N HIS A 72 -8.44 -8.27 3.93
CA HIS A 72 -9.83 -7.94 4.18
C HIS A 72 -10.61 -7.89 2.86
N PRO A 73 -10.95 -9.06 2.27
CA PRO A 73 -11.58 -9.13 0.96
C PRO A 73 -13.06 -8.69 0.95
N ASP A 74 -13.66 -8.48 2.12
CA ASP A 74 -15.03 -7.96 2.20
C ASP A 74 -15.02 -6.45 1.90
N PRO A 75 -15.68 -6.01 0.81
CA PRO A 75 -15.61 -4.62 0.36
C PRO A 75 -16.29 -3.65 1.33
N GLU A 76 -17.34 -4.08 2.05
CA GLU A 76 -18.01 -3.22 3.04
C GLU A 76 -17.11 -3.01 4.26
N GLN A 77 -16.39 -4.05 4.68
CA GLN A 77 -15.41 -3.96 5.75
C GLN A 77 -14.21 -3.08 5.35
N HIS A 78 -13.69 -3.25 4.14
CA HIS A 78 -12.60 -2.42 3.60
C HIS A 78 -12.99 -0.94 3.59
N GLU A 79 -14.13 -0.60 2.98
CA GLU A 79 -14.63 0.78 2.91
C GLU A 79 -14.86 1.38 4.31
N TRP A 80 -15.41 0.59 5.24
CA TRP A 80 -15.61 1.04 6.61
C TRP A 80 -14.28 1.35 7.33
N MET A 81 -13.25 0.52 7.12
CA MET A 81 -11.91 0.75 7.69
C MET A 81 -11.28 2.03 7.12
N GLU A 82 -11.34 2.20 5.81
CA GLU A 82 -10.83 3.40 5.14
C GLU A 82 -11.50 4.66 5.66
N ASN A 83 -12.84 4.67 5.72
CA ASN A 83 -13.63 5.78 6.24
C ASN A 83 -13.28 6.10 7.70
N THR A 84 -12.96 5.09 8.49
CA THR A 84 -12.56 5.26 9.89
C THR A 84 -11.13 5.83 10.02
N MET A 85 -10.28 5.63 9.01
CA MET A 85 -8.91 6.17 8.92
C MET A 85 -8.82 7.52 8.19
N GLY A 86 -9.95 8.13 7.84
CA GLY A 86 -10.02 9.46 7.21
C GLY A 86 -10.74 9.49 5.87
N GLY A 87 -11.07 8.32 5.32
CA GLY A 87 -11.76 8.18 4.04
C GLY A 87 -10.83 8.16 2.83
N GLU A 88 -11.38 7.73 1.70
CA GLU A 88 -10.68 7.66 0.43
C GLU A 88 -10.05 9.01 0.05
N GLY A 89 -8.79 8.99 -0.38
CA GLY A 89 -8.04 10.18 -0.75
C GLY A 89 -7.57 11.06 0.43
N SER A 90 -7.82 10.64 1.67
CA SER A 90 -7.25 11.32 2.85
C SER A 90 -5.76 11.03 3.01
N GLU A 91 -5.00 12.04 3.46
CA GLU A 91 -3.56 11.89 3.72
C GLU A 91 -3.27 10.88 4.84
N SER A 92 -4.19 10.73 5.80
CA SER A 92 -4.10 9.74 6.88
C SER A 92 -4.22 8.31 6.35
N LEU A 93 -5.17 8.06 5.45
CA LEU A 93 -5.32 6.76 4.80
C LEU A 93 -4.12 6.46 3.89
N ALA A 94 -3.73 7.43 3.07
CA ALA A 94 -2.54 7.33 2.21
C ALA A 94 -1.28 6.98 3.01
N THR A 95 -1.10 7.59 4.19
CA THR A 95 0.02 7.28 5.09
C THR A 95 -0.06 5.87 5.67
N ALA A 96 -1.26 5.42 6.06
CA ALA A 96 -1.46 4.07 6.58
C ALA A 96 -1.10 3.02 5.52
N HIS A 97 -1.56 3.21 4.28
CA HIS A 97 -1.24 2.38 3.13
C HIS A 97 0.28 2.31 2.91
N ARG A 98 0.96 3.45 2.80
CA ARG A 98 2.43 3.47 2.63
C ARG A 98 3.18 2.69 3.71
N TRP A 99 2.72 2.78 4.95
CA TRP A 99 3.33 2.05 6.07
C TRP A 99 3.12 0.54 5.96
N MET A 100 1.92 0.09 5.58
CA MET A 100 1.63 -1.33 5.35
C MET A 100 2.49 -1.88 4.21
N GLY A 101 2.57 -1.16 3.09
CA GLY A 101 3.42 -1.54 1.97
C GLY A 101 4.90 -1.63 2.36
N TYR A 102 5.40 -0.66 3.14
CA TYR A 102 6.78 -0.69 3.63
C TYR A 102 7.05 -1.91 4.53
N ARG A 103 6.14 -2.20 5.46
CA ARG A 103 6.25 -3.35 6.37
C ARG A 103 6.19 -4.69 5.65
N TYR A 104 5.36 -4.78 4.62
CA TYR A 104 5.29 -5.94 3.75
C TYR A 104 6.66 -6.23 3.13
N LEU A 105 7.28 -5.22 2.52
CA LEU A 105 8.60 -5.37 1.90
C LEU A 105 9.74 -5.61 2.90
N SER A 106 9.64 -5.06 4.12
CA SER A 106 10.67 -5.23 5.14
C SER A 106 10.60 -6.58 5.88
N GLY A 107 9.72 -7.50 5.46
CA GLY A 107 9.52 -8.80 6.12
C GLY A 107 8.84 -8.71 7.49
N GLY A 108 8.19 -7.59 7.79
CA GLY A 108 7.48 -7.34 9.05
C GLY A 108 6.00 -7.73 9.01
N TYR A 109 5.49 -8.18 7.86
CA TYR A 109 4.09 -8.57 7.68
C TYR A 109 3.96 -10.09 7.82
N ASN A 110 3.76 -10.57 9.05
CA ASN A 110 3.46 -11.98 9.34
C ASN A 110 2.04 -12.07 9.89
N TYR A 111 1.12 -12.64 9.09
CA TYR A 111 -0.28 -12.87 9.49
C TYR A 111 -0.43 -14.06 10.46
N GLU A 112 0.42 -15.09 10.35
CA GLU A 112 0.33 -16.32 11.18
C GLU A 112 0.75 -16.14 12.64
N GLN A 113 1.59 -15.15 12.95
CA GLN A 113 1.91 -14.80 14.33
C GLN A 113 1.08 -13.59 14.67
N GLY A 114 -0.12 -13.80 15.23
CA GLY A 114 -0.97 -12.74 15.73
C GLY A 114 -0.18 -11.78 16.60
N TYR A 115 0.28 -10.67 16.01
CA TYR A 115 0.91 -9.57 16.71
C TYR A 115 -0.21 -8.78 17.37
N GLY A 116 -0.75 -9.36 18.45
CA GLY A 116 -1.46 -8.60 19.45
C GLY A 116 -0.51 -7.54 20.01
N MET A 117 -0.77 -6.29 19.67
CA MET A 117 -0.75 -5.11 20.54
C MET A 117 0.49 -4.74 21.37
N MET A 118 1.60 -5.50 21.37
CA MET A 118 2.89 -5.08 21.92
C MET A 118 4.04 -5.81 21.20
N GLY A 119 4.47 -5.27 20.05
CA GLY A 119 5.68 -5.73 19.36
C GLY A 119 6.97 -5.22 20.05
N PRO A 120 8.03 -6.04 20.15
CA PRO A 120 9.23 -5.73 20.92
C PRO A 120 10.08 -4.70 20.18
N GLY A 121 10.18 -3.49 20.70
CA GLY A 121 11.13 -2.52 20.15
C GLY A 121 10.72 -1.07 20.30
N MET A 122 10.65 -0.60 21.55
CA MET A 122 10.81 0.83 21.87
C MET A 122 12.27 1.29 21.58
N MET A 123 12.79 1.03 20.37
CA MET A 123 14.10 1.51 19.93
C MET A 123 14.20 1.52 18.39
N GLY A 124 13.32 2.27 17.75
CA GLY A 124 13.45 2.64 16.33
C GLY A 124 14.22 3.96 16.19
N ASN A 125 15.19 3.97 15.29
CA ASN A 125 16.06 5.09 14.92
C ASN A 125 15.29 6.44 14.81
N PRO A 126 15.72 7.54 15.48
CA PRO A 126 15.00 8.82 15.48
C PRO A 126 15.06 9.59 14.14
N ASP A 127 15.83 9.11 13.16
CA ASP A 127 16.12 9.85 11.92
C ASP A 127 15.17 9.56 10.75
N THR A 128 14.15 8.70 10.90
CA THR A 128 13.10 8.59 9.88
C THR A 128 11.90 9.45 10.27
N LEU A 129 11.59 10.46 9.44
CA LEU A 129 10.44 11.37 9.61
C LEU A 129 9.09 10.62 9.72
N TYR A 130 9.05 9.34 9.32
CA TYR A 130 7.88 8.47 9.37
C TYR A 130 7.72 7.69 10.69
N ASN A 131 8.67 7.77 11.63
CA ASN A 131 8.63 7.05 12.91
C ASN A 131 7.70 7.68 13.98
N ARG A 132 6.84 8.64 13.60
CA ARG A 132 5.96 9.37 14.53
C ARG A 132 4.48 9.03 14.47
N ILE A 133 4.04 8.19 13.53
CA ILE A 133 2.63 7.83 13.44
C ILE A 133 2.52 6.35 13.80
N PRO A 134 2.25 6.02 15.08
CA PRO A 134 1.98 4.64 15.46
C PRO A 134 0.77 4.16 14.64
N TYR A 135 0.91 2.99 14.01
CA TYR A 135 -0.24 2.30 13.43
C TYR A 135 -1.22 1.98 14.56
N GLU A 136 -2.42 2.51 14.46
CA GLU A 136 -3.55 2.13 15.30
C GLU A 136 -4.35 1.07 14.53
N SER A 137 -4.52 -0.12 15.12
CA SER A 137 -5.45 -1.10 14.53
C SER A 137 -6.88 -0.52 14.55
N PRO A 138 -7.81 -1.08 13.75
CA PRO A 138 -9.22 -0.70 13.86
C PRO A 138 -9.76 -0.75 15.30
N GLU A 139 -9.38 -1.77 16.09
CA GLU A 139 -9.75 -1.82 17.52
C GLU A 139 -9.12 -0.71 18.35
N ASP A 140 -7.88 -0.30 18.07
CA ASP A 140 -7.23 0.81 18.77
C ASP A 140 -7.86 2.15 18.43
N ILE A 141 -8.23 2.35 17.17
CA ILE A 141 -8.99 3.52 16.74
C ILE A 141 -10.32 3.55 17.49
N LEU A 142 -11.06 2.44 17.52
CA LEU A 142 -12.33 2.35 18.27
C LEU A 142 -12.13 2.63 19.77
N LYS A 143 -11.11 2.07 20.41
CA LYS A 143 -10.80 2.31 21.83
C LYS A 143 -10.47 3.78 22.07
N ARG A 144 -9.64 4.40 21.23
CA ARG A 144 -9.25 5.81 21.34
C ARG A 144 -10.47 6.71 21.16
N ARG A 145 -11.29 6.48 20.13
CA ARG A 145 -12.52 7.26 19.88
C ARG A 145 -13.52 7.14 21.01
N TYR A 146 -13.68 5.94 21.57
CA TYR A 146 -14.53 5.72 22.75
C TYR A 146 -13.98 6.45 23.99
N ALA A 147 -12.67 6.34 24.26
CA ALA A 147 -12.02 7.05 25.36
C ALA A 147 -12.05 8.57 25.21
N GLY A 148 -12.01 9.07 23.97
CA GLY A 148 -12.14 10.49 23.62
C GLY A 148 -13.58 11.01 23.67
N GLY A 149 -14.57 10.13 23.84
CA GLY A 149 -15.99 10.50 23.82
C GLY A 149 -16.53 10.85 22.43
N GLU A 150 -15.80 10.50 21.37
CA GLU A 150 -16.22 10.70 19.97
C GLU A 150 -17.32 9.71 19.56
N ILE A 151 -17.34 8.53 20.19
CA ILE A 151 -18.38 7.50 20.03
C ILE A 151 -18.87 7.06 21.40
N ASN A 152 -20.15 6.68 21.48
CA ASN A 152 -20.75 6.17 22.70
C ASN A 152 -20.51 4.66 22.86
N ARG A 153 -20.91 4.11 24.02
CA ARG A 153 -20.68 2.69 24.35
C ARG A 153 -21.39 1.73 23.39
N GLU A 154 -22.59 2.07 22.93
CA GLU A 154 -23.37 1.23 22.03
C GLU A 154 -22.73 1.18 20.64
N GLU A 155 -22.31 2.34 20.13
CA GLU A 155 -21.55 2.46 18.88
C GLU A 155 -20.24 1.68 18.94
N TYR A 156 -19.48 1.84 20.04
CA TYR A 156 -18.23 1.09 20.26
C TYR A 156 -18.44 -0.42 20.22
N LEU A 157 -19.44 -0.93 20.95
CA LEU A 157 -19.70 -2.37 21.01
C LEU A 157 -20.17 -2.94 19.67
N LYS A 158 -21.02 -2.20 18.96
CA LYS A 158 -21.48 -2.60 17.63
C LYS A 158 -20.32 -2.69 16.64
N MET A 159 -19.50 -1.63 16.56
CA MET A 159 -18.34 -1.60 15.66
C MET A 159 -17.31 -2.67 16.02
N LEU A 160 -17.12 -2.95 17.32
CA LEU A 160 -16.25 -4.02 17.78
C LEU A 160 -16.79 -5.42 17.43
N GLU A 161 -18.11 -5.60 17.41
CA GLU A 161 -18.74 -6.85 16.97
C GLU A 161 -18.61 -7.02 15.45
N ASP A 162 -18.80 -5.95 14.68
CA ASP A 162 -18.67 -5.96 13.22
C ASP A 162 -17.23 -6.27 12.78
N LEU A 163 -16.22 -5.83 13.54
CA LEU A 163 -14.81 -6.22 13.33
C LEU A 163 -14.52 -7.71 13.53
N ARG A 164 -15.39 -8.46 14.20
CA ARG A 164 -15.17 -9.87 14.55
C ARG A 164 -15.90 -10.86 13.63
N LYS A 165 -16.69 -10.35 12.70
CA LYS A 165 -17.43 -11.15 11.71
C LYS A 165 -16.56 -11.39 10.48
#